data_AF-A0A7W0VFL8-F1
#
_entry.id   AF-A0A7W0VFL8-F1
#
_cell.length_a   1.000
_cell.length_b   1.000
_cell.length_c   1.000
_cell.angle_alpha   90.00
_cell.angle_beta   90.00
_cell.angle_gamma   90.00
#
_symmetry.space_group_name_H-M   'P 1'
#
loop_
_entity.id
_entity.type
_entity.pdbx_description
1 polymer ?
#
loop_
_entity_poly.entity_id
_entity_poly.type
_entity_poly.pdbx_seq_one_letter_code
_entity_poly.pdbx_strand_id
1 'polypeptide(L)'
;MQATVDARGIWLSLLIGLGALVADPRISEACGCLSPPAVSEGDYAVNQQSEQIIFEVEPGWVTAHVLIKYAGKPESFAWIIPVPEIPELAISPVSAFGMLDRMTAPDVGVSVENICPVSEWACKYHQQPSCGDHDWGSDGAGGSFADAGTGDAPGQGNPPVTVISEQVVGDYQTVTFRANEAQAATQWLRDNGFIVNQTTSIYMEPYVQANMVFIAAKLVPGAGISSIKPLRLRYRAAFPMIPLVLTAVASEPHLTVTAFVFGNQPFRPMGHPVVEIPTDRIATDRAGRLNYP
;
A
#
# COMPACT_ATOMS: atom_id res chain seq x y z
N MET A 1 25.24 11.11 84.55
CA MET A 1 25.40 10.33 83.31
C MET A 1 25.19 11.30 82.15
N GLN A 2 26.19 11.52 81.28
CA GLN A 2 26.58 10.69 80.12
C GLN A 2 25.46 10.65 79.06
N ALA A 3 25.70 10.95 77.78
CA ALA A 3 26.86 11.56 77.12
C ALA A 3 26.43 12.23 75.78
N THR A 4 27.30 13.01 75.15
CA THR A 4 27.09 13.64 73.82
C THR A 4 27.65 12.76 72.67
N VAL A 5 27.60 13.27 71.42
CA VAL A 5 28.17 12.70 70.17
C VAL A 5 27.27 11.63 69.49
N ASP A 6 26.96 11.65 68.19
CA ASP A 6 27.20 12.65 67.11
C ASP A 6 26.06 12.66 66.07
N ALA A 7 26.11 13.59 65.10
CA ALA A 7 25.25 13.58 63.92
C ALA A 7 26.04 13.31 62.62
N ARG A 8 25.85 12.14 61.99
CA ARG A 8 26.14 11.93 60.55
C ARG A 8 25.64 10.60 59.96
N GLY A 9 24.82 10.71 58.91
CA GLY A 9 24.89 9.84 57.72
C GLY A 9 23.89 8.68 57.61
N ILE A 10 23.29 8.60 56.41
CA ILE A 10 22.71 7.41 55.73
C ILE A 10 21.52 6.75 56.49
N TRP A 11 20.32 6.59 55.95
CA TRP A 11 19.99 6.03 54.63
C TRP A 11 18.77 6.62 53.92
N LEU A 12 18.77 6.49 52.59
CA LEU A 12 17.62 6.71 51.71
C LEU A 12 16.48 5.74 52.04
N SER A 13 15.23 6.22 52.08
CA SER A 13 14.00 5.46 51.80
C SER A 13 12.77 6.38 51.67
N LEU A 14 12.84 7.41 50.80
CA LEU A 14 11.62 8.09 50.35
C LEU A 14 11.21 7.52 48.99
N LEU A 15 10.19 6.66 48.99
CA LEU A 15 9.69 6.00 47.79
C LEU A 15 9.14 7.04 46.81
N ILE A 16 9.81 7.18 45.67
CA ILE A 16 9.28 7.93 44.53
C ILE A 16 8.10 7.13 43.98
N GLY A 17 6.88 7.57 44.29
CA GLY A 17 5.64 7.05 43.73
C GLY A 17 5.51 7.41 42.26
N LEU A 18 6.38 6.86 41.41
CA LEU A 18 6.29 7.01 39.96
C LEU A 18 5.10 6.19 39.47
N GLY A 19 3.91 6.80 39.53
CA GLY A 19 2.67 6.24 39.01
C GLY A 19 2.75 6.09 37.50
N ALA A 20 3.35 4.98 37.06
CA ALA A 20 3.30 4.56 35.68
C ALA A 20 1.84 4.28 35.31
N LEU A 21 1.21 5.27 34.70
CA LEU A 21 0.03 5.06 33.86
C LEU A 21 0.47 4.20 32.68
N VAL A 22 0.48 2.89 32.91
CA VAL A 22 0.49 1.88 31.86
C VAL A 22 -0.82 2.07 31.11
N ALA A 23 -0.76 2.90 30.09
CA ALA A 23 -1.80 2.95 29.07
C ALA A 23 -1.69 1.64 28.30
N ASP A 24 -2.35 0.59 28.79
CA ASP A 24 -2.56 -0.65 28.05
C ASP A 24 -3.11 -0.26 26.68
N PRO A 25 -2.37 -0.48 25.58
CA PRO A 25 -2.90 -0.24 24.25
C PRO A 25 -3.98 -1.28 24.02
N ARG A 26 -5.25 -0.88 24.19
CA ARG A 26 -6.39 -1.76 23.95
C ARG A 26 -6.27 -2.31 22.54
N ILE A 27 -6.10 -3.63 22.44
CA ILE A 27 -6.00 -4.33 21.17
C ILE A 27 -7.32 -4.09 20.44
N SER A 28 -7.26 -3.24 19.42
CA SER A 28 -8.37 -2.99 18.51
C SER A 28 -8.32 -4.07 17.45
N GLU A 29 -9.34 -4.93 17.39
CA GLU A 29 -9.49 -5.92 16.33
C GLU A 29 -9.76 -5.21 14.99
N ALA A 30 -8.68 -4.84 14.31
CA ALA A 30 -8.66 -4.16 13.01
C ALA A 30 -8.42 -5.15 11.87
N CYS A 31 -9.06 -6.32 11.93
CA CYS A 31 -9.01 -7.33 10.89
C CYS A 31 -9.79 -6.85 9.65
N GLY A 32 -9.09 -6.32 8.66
CA GLY A 32 -9.67 -5.85 7.41
C GLY A 32 -8.73 -6.04 6.23
N CYS A 33 -9.02 -7.04 5.39
CA CYS A 33 -8.33 -7.24 4.12
C CYS A 33 -9.04 -6.50 2.98
N LEU A 34 -8.30 -5.76 2.16
CA LEU A 34 -8.79 -5.14 0.94
C LEU A 34 -8.20 -5.87 -0.27
N SER A 35 -8.99 -6.78 -0.86
CA SER A 35 -8.65 -7.44 -2.12
C SER A 35 -9.21 -6.62 -3.29
N PRO A 36 -8.37 -6.02 -4.16
CA PRO A 36 -8.83 -5.32 -5.36
C PRO A 36 -9.44 -6.30 -6.38
N PRO A 37 -10.32 -5.84 -7.30
CA PRO A 37 -10.83 -6.67 -8.37
C PRO A 37 -9.70 -7.09 -9.34
N ALA A 38 -9.75 -8.33 -9.82
CA ALA A 38 -8.75 -8.85 -10.73
C ALA A 38 -8.73 -8.07 -12.06
N VAL A 39 -7.54 -7.64 -12.49
CA VAL A 39 -7.28 -6.98 -13.77
C VAL A 39 -6.65 -7.95 -14.78
N SER A 40 -7.00 -7.78 -16.05
CA SER A 40 -6.39 -8.50 -17.18
C SER A 40 -5.04 -7.87 -17.57
N GLU A 41 -4.06 -8.68 -17.98
CA GLU A 41 -2.70 -8.22 -18.28
C GLU A 41 -2.61 -7.14 -19.38
N GLY A 42 -1.58 -6.29 -19.24
CA GLY A 42 -1.12 -5.33 -20.23
C GLY A 42 0.20 -4.70 -19.78
N ASP A 43 0.93 -4.03 -20.68
CA ASP A 43 2.13 -3.28 -20.30
C ASP A 43 1.75 -2.03 -19.48
N TYR A 44 1.99 -2.12 -18.17
CA TYR A 44 1.71 -1.07 -17.19
C TYR A 44 2.99 -0.31 -16.81
N ALA A 45 2.87 1.00 -16.62
CA ALA A 45 4.02 1.89 -16.35
C ALA A 45 4.67 1.67 -14.97
N VAL A 46 3.96 0.98 -14.08
CA VAL A 46 4.47 0.47 -12.81
C VAL A 46 4.10 -1.00 -12.76
N ASN A 47 5.04 -1.86 -12.35
CA ASN A 47 4.75 -3.23 -11.95
C ASN A 47 4.88 -3.32 -10.42
N GLN A 48 3.75 -3.19 -9.72
CA GLN A 48 3.67 -3.13 -8.26
C GLN A 48 3.26 -4.49 -7.70
N GLN A 49 4.11 -5.05 -6.84
CA GLN A 49 3.88 -6.37 -6.23
C GLN A 49 3.22 -6.30 -4.84
N SER A 50 3.41 -5.20 -4.11
CA SER A 50 2.70 -4.92 -2.85
C SER A 50 2.70 -3.42 -2.54
N GLU A 51 1.63 -2.93 -1.96
CA GLU A 51 1.55 -1.60 -1.36
C GLU A 51 1.40 -1.72 0.17
N GLN A 52 2.21 -0.98 0.92
CA GLN A 52 2.07 -0.82 2.35
C GLN A 52 1.87 0.67 2.66
N ILE A 53 0.83 0.98 3.43
CA ILE A 53 0.47 2.35 3.79
C ILE A 53 0.39 2.48 5.30
N ILE A 54 1.01 3.52 5.86
CA ILE A 54 0.79 3.95 7.24
C ILE A 54 0.06 5.30 7.18
N PHE A 55 -1.10 5.39 7.82
CA PHE A 55 -1.85 6.64 7.97
C PHE A 55 -1.74 7.15 9.41
N GLU A 56 -1.26 8.38 9.59
CA GLU A 56 -1.45 9.18 10.80
C GLU A 56 -2.70 10.06 10.58
N VAL A 57 -3.72 9.95 11.44
CA VAL A 57 -4.97 10.70 11.30
C VAL A 57 -5.15 11.68 12.46
N GLU A 58 -4.96 12.96 12.15
CA GLU A 58 -5.13 14.11 13.04
C GLU A 58 -6.48 14.83 12.73
N PRO A 59 -7.01 15.68 13.63
CA PRO A 59 -8.20 16.49 13.35
C PRO A 59 -8.03 17.42 12.13
N GLY A 60 -8.59 17.01 10.98
CA GLY A 60 -8.53 17.76 9.73
C GLY A 60 -7.18 17.69 9.00
N TRP A 61 -6.37 16.67 9.28
CA TRP A 61 -5.08 16.38 8.62
C TRP A 61 -4.88 14.86 8.51
N VAL A 62 -4.34 14.40 7.38
CA VAL A 62 -3.86 13.02 7.23
C VAL A 62 -2.41 13.07 6.77
N THR A 63 -1.54 12.32 7.44
CA THR A 63 -0.22 11.95 6.92
C THR A 63 -0.32 10.52 6.37
N ALA A 64 -0.12 10.33 5.07
CA ALA A 64 0.06 9.00 4.48
C ALA A 64 1.56 8.75 4.22
N HIS A 65 2.08 7.62 4.68
CA HIS A 65 3.40 7.12 4.34
C HIS A 65 3.21 5.90 3.45
N VAL A 66 3.53 6.02 2.17
CA VAL A 66 3.27 4.95 1.19
C VAL A 66 4.58 4.31 0.74
N LEU A 67 4.70 3.00 0.96
CA LEU A 67 5.79 2.15 0.49
C LEU A 67 5.27 1.20 -0.58
N ILE A 68 5.82 1.31 -1.78
CA ILE A 68 5.54 0.43 -2.91
C ILE A 68 6.73 -0.50 -3.18
N LYS A 69 6.46 -1.75 -3.59
CA LYS A 69 7.48 -2.66 -4.14
C LYS A 69 7.34 -2.67 -5.67
N TYR A 70 8.33 -2.10 -6.36
CA TYR A 70 8.38 -2.00 -7.83
C TYR A 70 9.35 -3.02 -8.43
N ALA A 71 8.92 -3.72 -9.47
CA ALA A 71 9.71 -4.70 -10.21
C ALA A 71 9.85 -4.29 -11.70
N GLY A 72 10.79 -3.38 -11.99
CA GLY A 72 11.04 -2.89 -13.35
C GLY A 72 12.34 -2.08 -13.48
N LYS A 73 12.53 -1.41 -14.62
CA LYS A 73 13.73 -0.58 -14.87
C LYS A 73 13.62 0.76 -14.15
N PRO A 74 14.67 1.28 -13.48
CA PRO A 74 14.61 2.57 -12.79
C PRO A 74 14.17 3.74 -13.70
N GLU A 75 14.59 3.73 -14.95
CA GLU A 75 14.27 4.73 -15.97
C GLU A 75 12.81 4.64 -16.45
N SER A 76 12.12 3.55 -16.13
CA SER A 76 10.71 3.31 -16.44
C SER A 76 9.78 3.54 -15.25
N PHE A 77 10.30 3.93 -14.08
CA PHE A 77 9.49 4.21 -12.90
C PHE A 77 8.72 5.53 -13.05
N ALA A 78 7.39 5.45 -13.14
CA ALA A 78 6.48 6.60 -13.19
C ALA A 78 5.24 6.36 -12.30
N TRP A 79 5.27 6.87 -11.08
CA TRP A 79 4.23 6.68 -10.07
C TRP A 79 3.30 7.89 -9.99
N ILE A 80 1.99 7.66 -10.08
CA ILE A 80 0.96 8.70 -10.01
C ILE A 80 0.10 8.47 -8.77
N ILE A 81 -0.11 9.52 -7.98
CA ILE A 81 -0.84 9.46 -6.72
C ILE A 81 -1.89 10.57 -6.69
N PRO A 82 -3.20 10.23 -6.77
CA PRO A 82 -4.28 11.16 -6.45
C PRO A 82 -4.32 11.43 -4.94
N VAL A 83 -4.36 12.69 -4.55
CA VAL A 83 -4.54 13.14 -3.16
C VAL A 83 -5.66 14.20 -3.08
N PRO A 84 -6.48 14.23 -2.01
CA PRO A 84 -7.64 15.14 -1.93
C PRO A 84 -7.27 16.62 -2.06
N GLU A 85 -6.16 17.02 -1.45
CA GLU A 85 -5.65 18.38 -1.44
C GLU A 85 -4.12 18.43 -1.57
N ILE A 86 -3.60 19.62 -1.84
CA ILE A 86 -2.16 19.87 -2.05
C ILE A 86 -1.36 19.35 -0.82
N PRO A 87 -0.42 18.42 -1.01
CA PRO A 87 0.31 17.78 0.08
C PRO A 87 1.67 18.44 0.37
N GLU A 88 2.13 18.34 1.61
CA GLU A 88 3.55 18.43 1.94
C GLU A 88 4.22 17.08 1.65
N LEU A 89 5.26 17.07 0.80
CA LEU A 89 6.02 15.87 0.45
C LEU A 89 7.29 15.73 1.31
N ALA A 90 7.59 14.50 1.75
CA ALA A 90 8.89 14.16 2.35
C ALA A 90 9.20 12.66 2.16
N ILE A 91 10.38 12.20 2.63
CA ILE A 91 10.71 10.77 2.72
C ILE A 91 10.49 10.27 4.16
N SER A 92 9.99 9.04 4.28
CA SER A 92 9.81 8.33 5.56
C SER A 92 10.88 7.25 5.76
N PRO A 93 11.23 6.90 7.01
CA PRO A 93 12.12 5.77 7.27
C PRO A 93 11.43 4.42 7.00
N VAL A 94 12.10 3.54 6.24
CA VAL A 94 11.62 2.16 5.95
C VAL A 94 11.44 1.32 7.23
N SER A 95 12.20 1.63 8.29
CA SER A 95 12.17 0.89 9.56
C SER A 95 10.82 0.89 10.27
N ALA A 96 9.95 1.87 10.00
CA ALA A 96 8.58 1.87 10.54
C ALA A 96 7.77 0.68 10.01
N PHE A 97 7.82 0.44 8.69
CA PHE A 97 7.11 -0.65 8.02
C PHE A 97 7.57 -2.02 8.53
N GLY A 98 8.89 -2.26 8.55
CA GLY A 98 9.45 -3.51 9.06
C GLY A 98 9.25 -3.74 10.57
N MET A 99 8.95 -2.69 11.34
CA MET A 99 8.53 -2.82 12.74
C MET A 99 7.05 -3.22 12.84
N LEU A 100 6.18 -2.61 12.04
CA LEU A 100 4.76 -2.97 11.99
C LEU A 100 4.56 -4.40 11.48
N ASP A 101 5.17 -4.77 10.36
CA ASP A 101 5.13 -6.13 9.81
C ASP A 101 5.52 -7.19 10.85
N ARG A 102 6.51 -6.89 11.71
CA ARG A 102 6.92 -7.77 12.81
C ARG A 102 5.95 -7.78 13.99
N MET A 103 5.26 -6.67 14.26
CA MET A 103 4.32 -6.53 15.38
C MET A 103 2.90 -6.99 15.05
N THR A 104 2.53 -7.05 13.77
CA THR A 104 1.23 -7.53 13.29
C THR A 104 1.32 -8.86 12.52
N ALA A 105 2.50 -9.49 12.49
CA ALA A 105 2.64 -10.86 12.02
C ALA A 105 1.76 -11.79 12.88
N PRO A 106 0.91 -12.65 12.28
CA PRO A 106 0.08 -13.57 13.03
C PRO A 106 0.92 -14.66 13.72
N ASP A 107 0.68 -14.88 15.01
CA ASP A 107 1.18 -16.04 15.74
C ASP A 107 0.24 -17.23 15.54
N VAL A 108 0.79 -18.42 15.31
CA VAL A 108 0.04 -19.63 14.93
C VAL A 108 0.39 -20.78 15.85
N GLY A 109 -0.25 -20.77 17.02
CA GLY A 109 -0.19 -21.88 17.97
C GLY A 109 -0.92 -23.11 17.45
N VAL A 110 -0.18 -24.10 16.94
CA VAL A 110 -0.75 -25.39 16.52
C VAL A 110 -1.11 -26.23 17.77
N SER A 111 -2.35 -26.11 18.22
CA SER A 111 -2.91 -26.96 19.28
C SER A 111 -3.17 -28.38 18.76
N VAL A 112 -2.28 -29.32 19.09
CA VAL A 112 -2.52 -30.76 18.85
C VAL A 112 -3.50 -31.27 19.89
N GLU A 113 -4.80 -31.09 19.62
CA GLU A 113 -5.86 -31.58 20.50
C GLU A 113 -5.94 -33.11 20.40
N ASN A 114 -5.32 -33.80 21.36
CA ASN A 114 -5.30 -35.26 21.45
C ASN A 114 -6.65 -35.81 21.95
N ILE A 115 -7.73 -35.49 21.24
CA ILE A 115 -9.05 -36.06 21.50
C ILE A 115 -9.02 -37.55 21.09
N CYS A 116 -9.12 -38.42 22.10
CA CYS A 116 -9.53 -39.81 21.90
C CYS A 116 -11.04 -39.90 22.18
N PRO A 117 -11.86 -40.51 21.30
CA PRO A 117 -11.49 -41.15 20.04
C PRO A 117 -11.15 -40.16 18.91
N VAL A 118 -10.31 -40.60 17.98
CA VAL A 118 -9.91 -39.84 16.78
C VAL A 118 -11.16 -39.46 15.96
N SER A 119 -11.23 -38.21 15.49
CA SER A 119 -12.39 -37.75 14.73
C SER A 119 -12.50 -38.43 13.36
N GLU A 120 -13.74 -38.66 12.91
CA GLU A 120 -14.04 -39.23 11.58
C GLU A 120 -13.53 -38.34 10.42
N TRP A 121 -13.31 -37.06 10.70
CA TRP A 121 -12.82 -36.02 9.79
C TRP A 121 -11.29 -35.91 9.71
N ALA A 122 -10.54 -36.78 10.42
CA ALA A 122 -9.08 -36.77 10.38
C ALA A 122 -8.54 -37.01 8.96
N CYS A 123 -7.70 -36.09 8.47
CA CYS A 123 -7.25 -36.03 7.08
C CYS A 123 -6.60 -37.33 6.58
N LYS A 124 -7.32 -38.07 5.72
CA LYS A 124 -6.77 -39.20 4.97
C LYS A 124 -6.01 -38.67 3.76
N TYR A 125 -4.71 -38.96 3.69
CA TYR A 125 -3.91 -38.70 2.49
C TYR A 125 -4.44 -39.55 1.33
N HIS A 126 -4.94 -38.91 0.28
CA HIS A 126 -5.18 -39.54 -1.01
C HIS A 126 -3.84 -39.74 -1.74
N GLN A 127 -3.72 -40.80 -2.55
CA GLN A 127 -2.57 -40.97 -3.44
C GLN A 127 -2.55 -39.88 -4.52
N GLN A 128 -1.36 -39.48 -4.95
CA GLN A 128 -1.20 -38.45 -5.98
C GLN A 128 -1.67 -38.96 -7.35
N PRO A 129 -2.33 -38.12 -8.18
CA PRO A 129 -2.64 -38.48 -9.56
C PRO A 129 -1.36 -38.67 -10.37
N SER A 130 -1.27 -39.79 -11.10
CA SER A 130 -0.23 -40.00 -12.11
C SER A 130 -0.71 -39.39 -13.43
N CYS A 131 -0.07 -38.31 -13.88
CA CYS A 131 -0.30 -37.79 -15.23
C CYS A 131 0.39 -38.72 -16.24
N GLY A 132 -0.36 -39.24 -17.21
CA GLY A 132 0.20 -40.03 -18.31
C GLY A 132 0.73 -39.15 -19.45
N ASP A 133 1.69 -39.68 -20.22
CA ASP A 133 2.24 -38.99 -21.40
C ASP A 133 1.17 -38.79 -22.48
N HIS A 134 1.05 -37.57 -23.00
CA HIS A 134 0.22 -37.23 -24.17
C HIS A 134 1.05 -36.48 -25.22
N ASP A 135 0.71 -36.74 -26.48
CA ASP A 135 1.58 -36.57 -27.66
C ASP A 135 1.66 -35.11 -28.18
N TRP A 136 2.73 -34.80 -28.93
CA TRP A 136 2.99 -33.48 -29.50
C TRP A 136 2.36 -33.32 -30.89
N GLY A 137 1.09 -32.89 -30.92
CA GLY A 137 0.44 -32.42 -32.14
C GLY A 137 0.61 -30.92 -32.36
N SER A 138 1.25 -30.52 -33.47
CA SER A 138 1.30 -29.12 -33.92
C SER A 138 0.27 -28.86 -35.02
N ASP A 139 -0.45 -27.74 -34.94
CA ASP A 139 -1.08 -27.08 -36.08
C ASP A 139 -1.19 -25.58 -35.78
N GLY A 140 -1.22 -24.72 -36.81
CA GLY A 140 -1.25 -23.27 -36.62
C GLY A 140 -1.91 -22.51 -37.77
N ALA A 141 -2.52 -21.38 -37.43
CA ALA A 141 -3.04 -20.40 -38.38
C ALA A 141 -2.97 -18.99 -37.76
N GLY A 142 -2.62 -17.98 -38.55
CA GLY A 142 -2.53 -16.58 -38.13
C GLY A 142 -3.69 -15.73 -38.64
N GLY A 143 -3.83 -14.52 -38.07
CA GLY A 143 -4.76 -13.50 -38.55
C GLY A 143 -4.31 -12.10 -38.12
N SER A 144 -4.27 -11.16 -39.06
CA SER A 144 -3.85 -9.76 -38.85
C SER A 144 -5.02 -8.81 -39.12
N PHE A 145 -5.13 -7.70 -38.38
CA PHE A 145 -6.16 -6.68 -38.60
C PHE A 145 -5.64 -5.25 -38.42
N ALA A 146 -6.07 -4.37 -39.33
CA ALA A 146 -6.02 -2.89 -39.37
C ALA A 146 -7.02 -2.45 -40.49
N ASP A 147 -7.49 -1.21 -40.65
CA ASP A 147 -7.28 0.09 -39.98
C ASP A 147 -8.64 0.86 -40.06
N ALA A 148 -8.91 2.08 -39.63
CA ALA A 148 -8.12 3.23 -39.13
C ALA A 148 -9.04 4.15 -38.27
N GLY A 149 -8.51 5.25 -37.69
CA GLY A 149 -9.35 6.25 -37.02
C GLY A 149 -8.68 7.56 -36.62
N THR A 150 -8.75 8.58 -37.49
CA THR A 150 -8.57 10.00 -37.12
C THR A 150 -9.76 10.48 -36.25
N GLY A 151 -9.67 11.45 -35.35
CA GLY A 151 -8.64 12.48 -35.12
C GLY A 151 -9.27 13.87 -35.27
N ASP A 152 -9.29 14.68 -34.19
CA ASP A 152 -9.91 16.02 -34.16
C ASP A 152 -9.09 16.98 -33.26
N ALA A 153 -9.32 18.30 -33.39
CA ALA A 153 -8.47 19.34 -32.82
C ALA A 153 -9.03 19.94 -31.51
N PRO A 154 -8.16 20.33 -30.55
CA PRO A 154 -8.60 20.90 -29.28
C PRO A 154 -9.16 22.32 -29.45
N GLY A 155 -10.36 22.56 -28.92
CA GLY A 155 -10.90 23.90 -28.74
C GLY A 155 -10.08 24.69 -27.71
N GLN A 156 -9.91 26.00 -27.95
CA GLN A 156 -9.02 26.85 -27.14
C GLN A 156 -9.64 27.24 -25.78
N GLY A 157 -9.62 26.30 -24.83
CA GLY A 157 -9.95 26.53 -23.42
C GLY A 157 -8.74 27.01 -22.59
N ASN A 158 -8.99 27.23 -21.29
CA ASN A 158 -7.93 27.40 -20.28
C ASN A 158 -7.01 26.16 -20.26
N PRO A 159 -5.71 26.29 -19.90
CA PRO A 159 -4.77 25.18 -19.91
C PRO A 159 -5.29 24.00 -19.07
N PRO A 160 -5.49 22.80 -19.67
CA PRO A 160 -6.20 21.70 -19.03
C PRO A 160 -5.41 21.00 -17.91
N VAL A 161 -4.12 21.34 -17.78
CA VAL A 161 -3.24 20.95 -16.68
C VAL A 161 -2.65 22.21 -16.06
N THR A 162 -2.75 22.33 -14.74
CA THR A 162 -2.15 23.40 -13.94
C THR A 162 -1.13 22.80 -12.98
N VAL A 163 0.16 23.04 -13.25
CA VAL A 163 1.25 22.68 -12.34
C VAL A 163 1.22 23.58 -11.11
N ILE A 164 1.35 22.97 -9.93
CA ILE A 164 1.30 23.63 -8.61
C ILE A 164 2.71 23.74 -8.03
N SER A 165 3.51 22.67 -8.12
CA SER A 165 4.90 22.66 -7.68
C SER A 165 5.70 21.57 -8.35
N GLU A 166 7.00 21.82 -8.57
CA GLU A 166 7.98 20.82 -9.00
C GLU A 166 9.10 20.78 -7.95
N GLN A 167 9.48 19.59 -7.49
CA GLN A 167 10.49 19.45 -6.42
C GLN A 167 11.14 18.06 -6.44
N VAL A 168 12.39 17.99 -5.98
CA VAL A 168 13.11 16.73 -5.75
C VAL A 168 12.93 16.33 -4.28
N VAL A 169 12.39 15.14 -4.05
CA VAL A 169 12.07 14.60 -2.72
C VAL A 169 12.82 13.29 -2.54
N GLY A 170 13.96 13.35 -1.85
CA GLY A 170 14.92 12.25 -1.84
C GLY A 170 15.44 11.97 -3.25
N ASP A 171 15.18 10.77 -3.76
CA ASP A 171 15.59 10.31 -5.08
C ASP A 171 14.46 10.43 -6.14
N TYR A 172 13.32 11.03 -5.79
CA TYR A 172 12.22 11.28 -6.72
C TYR A 172 12.26 12.71 -7.27
N GLN A 173 12.20 12.86 -8.58
CA GLN A 173 11.69 14.08 -9.21
C GLN A 173 10.15 14.03 -9.17
N THR A 174 9.51 15.01 -8.53
CA THR A 174 8.06 15.05 -8.35
C THR A 174 7.46 16.32 -8.93
N VAL A 175 6.28 16.19 -9.54
CA VAL A 175 5.43 17.31 -9.95
C VAL A 175 4.05 17.14 -9.32
N THR A 176 3.57 18.18 -8.67
CA THR A 176 2.20 18.28 -8.13
C THR A 176 1.38 19.13 -9.08
N PHE A 177 0.22 18.65 -9.53
CA PHE A 177 -0.63 19.36 -10.50
C PHE A 177 -2.12 19.07 -10.27
N ARG A 178 -2.98 19.94 -10.83
CA ARG A 178 -4.41 19.68 -11.03
C ARG A 178 -4.69 19.58 -12.54
N ALA A 179 -5.69 18.80 -12.92
CA ALA A 179 -6.18 18.72 -14.29
C ALA A 179 -7.71 18.78 -14.32
N ASN A 180 -8.28 19.25 -15.43
CA ASN A 180 -9.73 19.27 -15.65
C ASN A 180 -10.21 18.23 -16.68
N GLU A 181 -9.29 17.52 -17.34
CA GLU A 181 -9.54 16.49 -18.34
C GLU A 181 -8.47 15.39 -18.21
N ALA A 182 -8.87 14.12 -18.07
CA ALA A 182 -7.93 13.03 -17.83
C ALA A 182 -7.07 12.67 -19.06
N GLN A 183 -7.59 12.87 -20.27
CA GLN A 183 -6.88 12.66 -21.52
C GLN A 183 -5.75 13.69 -21.67
N ALA A 184 -6.04 14.97 -21.41
CA ALA A 184 -5.06 16.04 -21.39
C ALA A 184 -4.01 15.85 -20.27
N ALA A 185 -4.42 15.39 -19.08
CA ALA A 185 -3.49 15.02 -18.02
C ALA A 185 -2.52 13.91 -18.45
N THR A 186 -3.05 12.85 -19.07
CA THR A 186 -2.27 11.71 -19.58
C THR A 186 -1.32 12.13 -20.70
N GLN A 187 -1.74 13.05 -21.58
CA GLN A 187 -0.88 13.61 -22.63
C GLN A 187 0.26 14.45 -22.02
N TRP A 188 -0.06 15.39 -21.11
CA TRP A 188 0.93 16.20 -20.42
C TRP A 188 1.97 15.36 -19.67
N LEU A 189 1.55 14.26 -19.05
CA LEU A 189 2.46 13.31 -18.38
C LEU A 189 3.47 12.69 -19.36
N ARG A 190 3.03 12.25 -20.56
CA ARG A 190 3.95 11.78 -21.61
C ARG A 190 4.93 12.85 -22.06
N ASP A 191 4.43 14.06 -22.31
CA ASP A 191 5.25 15.18 -22.82
C ASP A 191 6.30 15.63 -21.81
N ASN A 192 6.05 15.44 -20.50
CA ASN A 192 7.00 15.68 -19.42
C ASN A 192 7.83 14.44 -19.05
N GLY A 193 7.82 13.41 -19.88
CA GLY A 193 8.64 12.21 -19.74
C GLY A 193 8.30 11.38 -18.50
N PHE A 194 7.01 11.26 -18.17
CA PHE A 194 6.47 10.17 -17.34
C PHE A 194 5.94 9.08 -18.28
N ILE A 195 6.22 7.81 -17.97
CA ILE A 195 5.65 6.70 -18.73
C ILE A 195 4.18 6.54 -18.32
N VAL A 196 3.26 6.69 -19.27
CA VAL A 196 1.82 6.41 -19.09
C VAL A 196 1.24 5.86 -20.39
N ASN A 197 0.37 4.85 -20.28
CA ASN A 197 -0.36 4.29 -21.40
C ASN A 197 -1.68 5.06 -21.65
N GLN A 198 -2.37 4.81 -22.76
CA GLN A 198 -3.59 5.55 -23.09
C GLN A 198 -4.77 5.20 -22.16
N THR A 199 -4.82 3.97 -21.66
CA THR A 199 -5.84 3.52 -20.68
C THR A 199 -5.72 4.21 -19.33
N THR A 200 -4.53 4.70 -18.93
CA THR A 200 -4.32 5.51 -17.70
C THR A 200 -5.36 6.63 -17.56
N SER A 201 -5.76 7.28 -18.66
CA SER A 201 -6.78 8.33 -18.66
C SER A 201 -8.12 7.88 -18.06
N ILE A 202 -8.58 6.65 -18.35
CA ILE A 202 -9.85 6.09 -17.89
C ILE A 202 -9.87 5.99 -16.35
N TYR A 203 -8.73 5.67 -15.75
CA TYR A 203 -8.59 5.50 -14.31
C TYR A 203 -8.23 6.79 -13.58
N MET A 204 -7.68 7.80 -14.27
CA MET A 204 -7.52 9.16 -13.73
C MET A 204 -8.85 9.92 -13.66
N GLU A 205 -9.80 9.62 -14.56
CA GLU A 205 -11.08 10.32 -14.71
C GLU A 205 -11.89 10.48 -13.40
N PRO A 206 -12.07 9.47 -12.52
CA PRO A 206 -12.80 9.66 -11.26
C PRO A 206 -12.14 10.68 -10.32
N TYR A 207 -10.81 10.79 -10.36
CA TYR A 207 -10.03 11.72 -9.54
C TYR A 207 -10.03 13.14 -10.12
N VAL A 208 -10.09 13.28 -11.45
CA VAL A 208 -10.36 14.56 -12.14
C VAL A 208 -11.76 15.07 -11.77
N GLN A 209 -12.78 14.21 -11.87
CA GLN A 209 -14.17 14.56 -11.52
C GLN A 209 -14.33 14.90 -10.03
N ALA A 210 -13.57 14.25 -9.14
CA ALA A 210 -13.49 14.59 -7.72
C ALA A 210 -12.72 15.89 -7.42
N ASN A 211 -12.18 16.58 -8.44
CA ASN A 211 -11.31 17.75 -8.31
C ASN A 211 -10.16 17.51 -7.33
N MET A 212 -9.46 16.38 -7.48
CA MET A 212 -8.29 16.04 -6.66
C MET A 212 -7.00 16.63 -7.25
N VAL A 213 -5.93 16.58 -6.45
CA VAL A 213 -4.56 16.91 -6.88
C VAL A 213 -3.86 15.61 -7.27
N PHE A 214 -3.03 15.65 -8.30
CA PHE A 214 -2.15 14.55 -8.68
C PHE A 214 -0.71 14.88 -8.32
N ILE A 215 -0.02 13.90 -7.75
CA ILE A 215 1.44 13.86 -7.67
C ILE A 215 1.89 12.89 -8.76
N ALA A 216 2.80 13.31 -9.65
CA ALA A 216 3.55 12.41 -10.52
C ALA A 216 5.01 12.38 -10.08
N ALA A 217 5.55 11.19 -9.84
CA ALA A 217 6.90 10.96 -9.35
C ALA A 217 7.66 10.02 -10.28
N LYS A 218 8.90 10.38 -10.62
CA LYS A 218 9.86 9.53 -11.34
C LYS A 218 11.22 9.57 -10.66
N LEU A 219 12.06 8.56 -10.86
CA LEU A 219 13.40 8.55 -10.26
C LEU A 219 14.31 9.59 -10.92
N VAL A 220 15.21 10.19 -10.12
CA VAL A 220 16.25 11.10 -10.65
C VAL A 220 17.27 10.31 -11.50
N PRO A 221 17.89 10.92 -12.53
CA PRO A 221 18.86 10.21 -13.39
C PRO A 221 20.00 9.56 -12.59
N GLY A 222 20.19 8.26 -12.78
CA GLY A 222 21.21 7.47 -12.09
C GLY A 222 20.79 6.87 -10.74
N ALA A 223 19.58 7.16 -10.24
CA ALA A 223 19.01 6.44 -9.11
C ALA A 223 18.56 5.02 -9.51
N GLY A 224 18.77 4.04 -8.63
CA GLY A 224 18.38 2.63 -8.86
C GLY A 224 17.05 2.27 -8.20
N ILE A 225 16.58 1.02 -8.38
CA ILE A 225 15.37 0.52 -7.71
C ILE A 225 15.50 0.64 -6.18
N SER A 226 16.71 0.43 -5.63
CA SER A 226 17.03 0.60 -4.20
C SER A 226 16.99 2.04 -3.68
N SER A 227 16.81 3.04 -4.56
CA SER A 227 16.53 4.42 -4.17
C SER A 227 15.05 4.66 -3.86
N ILE A 228 14.14 3.75 -4.24
CA ILE A 228 12.71 3.82 -3.91
C ILE A 228 12.54 3.74 -2.39
N LYS A 229 11.96 4.79 -1.81
CA LYS A 229 11.78 5.01 -0.37
C LYS A 229 10.34 5.45 -0.08
N PRO A 230 9.78 5.18 1.12
CA PRO A 230 8.38 5.49 1.39
C PRO A 230 8.11 6.99 1.35
N LEU A 231 7.21 7.41 0.46
CA LEU A 231 6.86 8.81 0.27
C LEU A 231 5.85 9.23 1.35
N ARG A 232 6.15 10.32 2.06
CA ARG A 232 5.25 10.94 3.05
C ARG A 232 4.44 12.03 2.38
N LEU A 233 3.12 11.98 2.55
CA LEU A 233 2.12 12.89 2.01
C LEU A 233 1.29 13.45 3.17
N ARG A 234 1.55 14.68 3.63
CA ARG A 234 0.70 15.34 4.65
C ARG A 234 -0.28 16.28 3.95
N TYR A 235 -1.58 16.01 4.02
CA TYR A 235 -2.62 16.76 3.32
C TYR A 235 -3.87 17.01 4.18
N ARG A 236 -4.68 17.98 3.76
CA ARG A 236 -5.98 18.28 4.38
C ARG A 236 -7.02 17.24 3.96
N ALA A 237 -7.56 16.51 4.92
CA ALA A 237 -8.67 15.57 4.73
C ALA A 237 -9.42 15.34 6.05
N ALA A 238 -10.64 14.83 5.96
CA ALA A 238 -11.42 14.36 7.11
C ALA A 238 -11.18 12.88 7.45
N PHE A 239 -10.79 12.09 6.44
CA PHE A 239 -10.56 10.64 6.53
C PHE A 239 -9.38 10.25 5.61
N PRO A 240 -8.61 9.19 5.94
CA PRO A 240 -7.61 8.64 5.03
C PRO A 240 -8.26 8.04 3.77
N MET A 241 -7.55 8.07 2.64
CA MET A 241 -8.01 7.57 1.35
C MET A 241 -6.92 6.72 0.68
N ILE A 242 -7.31 5.62 0.05
CA ILE A 242 -6.44 4.78 -0.80
C ILE A 242 -6.96 4.85 -2.24
N PRO A 243 -6.16 5.29 -3.24
CA PRO A 243 -6.62 5.50 -4.61
C PRO A 243 -6.65 4.20 -5.43
N LEU A 244 -7.39 3.19 -4.95
CA LEU A 244 -7.40 1.82 -5.49
C LEU A 244 -7.68 1.72 -7.00
N VAL A 245 -8.46 2.64 -7.58
CA VAL A 245 -8.78 2.65 -9.03
C VAL A 245 -7.55 3.00 -9.87
N LEU A 246 -6.65 3.86 -9.38
CA LEU A 246 -5.38 4.15 -10.07
C LEU A 246 -4.28 3.14 -9.72
N THR A 247 -4.28 2.61 -8.48
CA THR A 247 -3.42 1.49 -8.09
C THR A 247 -3.63 0.25 -8.98
N ALA A 248 -4.87 -0.01 -9.41
CA ALA A 248 -5.22 -1.12 -10.32
C ALA A 248 -4.64 -0.99 -11.75
N VAL A 249 -4.05 0.15 -12.12
CA VAL A 249 -3.35 0.38 -13.42
C VAL A 249 -1.85 0.12 -13.30
N ALA A 250 -1.39 -0.21 -12.10
CA ALA A 250 0.00 -0.35 -11.71
C ALA A 250 0.31 -1.72 -11.07
N SER A 251 -0.70 -2.60 -11.01
CA SER A 251 -0.72 -3.80 -10.18
C SER A 251 -0.51 -5.08 -10.97
N GLU A 252 0.28 -6.01 -10.43
CA GLU A 252 0.14 -7.43 -10.81
C GLU A 252 -1.28 -7.94 -10.50
N PRO A 253 -1.79 -8.99 -11.17
CA PRO A 253 -3.17 -9.47 -11.01
C PRO A 253 -3.58 -9.84 -9.56
N HIS A 254 -2.62 -9.95 -8.63
CA HIS A 254 -2.80 -10.29 -7.22
C HIS A 254 -2.06 -9.32 -6.27
N LEU A 255 -2.09 -8.02 -6.56
CA LEU A 255 -1.52 -7.00 -5.67
C LEU A 255 -2.19 -6.99 -4.27
N THR A 256 -1.41 -7.23 -3.22
CA THR A 256 -1.81 -6.97 -1.83
C THR A 256 -1.62 -5.50 -1.47
N VAL A 257 -2.64 -4.89 -0.86
CA VAL A 257 -2.59 -3.54 -0.27
C VAL A 257 -2.84 -3.62 1.24
N THR A 258 -1.80 -3.37 2.04
CA THR A 258 -1.86 -3.41 3.52
C THR A 258 -1.86 -1.98 4.07
N ALA A 259 -2.86 -1.62 4.88
CA ALA A 259 -3.00 -0.28 5.44
C ALA A 259 -3.09 -0.30 6.98
N PHE A 260 -2.14 0.35 7.64
CA PHE A 260 -2.15 0.60 9.08
C PHE A 260 -2.68 2.00 9.36
N VAL A 261 -3.71 2.14 10.20
CA VAL A 261 -4.34 3.44 10.51
C VAL A 261 -4.18 3.80 11.98
N PHE A 262 -3.35 4.81 12.24
CA PHE A 262 -3.14 5.40 13.56
C PHE A 262 -4.06 6.61 13.72
N GLY A 263 -5.09 6.47 14.53
CA GLY A 263 -6.03 7.54 14.85
C GLY A 263 -6.70 7.34 16.20
N ASN A 264 -7.52 8.30 16.61
CA ASN A 264 -8.17 8.31 17.93
C ASN A 264 -9.41 7.39 18.02
N GLN A 265 -9.84 6.77 16.92
CA GLN A 265 -10.99 5.86 16.80
C GLN A 265 -10.66 4.75 15.78
N PRO A 266 -11.31 3.57 15.83
CA PRO A 266 -11.20 2.56 14.78
C PRO A 266 -11.77 3.05 13.45
N PHE A 267 -11.07 2.76 12.35
CA PHE A 267 -11.52 3.06 10.98
C PHE A 267 -12.08 1.81 10.29
N ARG A 268 -12.99 2.01 9.34
CA ARG A 268 -13.56 0.97 8.47
C ARG A 268 -13.68 1.50 7.04
N PRO A 269 -13.58 0.65 6.00
CA PRO A 269 -13.83 1.06 4.62
C PRO A 269 -15.22 1.69 4.45
N MET A 270 -15.31 2.78 3.70
CA MET A 270 -16.59 3.37 3.30
C MET A 270 -17.09 2.66 2.03
N GLY A 271 -18.35 2.22 2.03
CA GLY A 271 -18.98 1.58 0.85
C GLY A 271 -18.57 0.13 0.57
N HIS A 272 -17.58 -0.42 1.30
CA HIS A 272 -17.14 -1.82 1.16
C HIS A 272 -17.38 -2.61 2.46
N PRO A 273 -17.74 -3.91 2.37
CA PRO A 273 -17.87 -4.75 3.56
C PRO A 273 -16.51 -5.01 4.22
N VAL A 274 -16.49 -5.03 5.55
CA VAL A 274 -15.35 -5.61 6.30
C VAL A 274 -15.52 -7.13 6.26
N VAL A 275 -14.49 -7.84 5.79
CA VAL A 275 -14.43 -9.30 5.85
C VAL A 275 -13.72 -9.70 7.14
N GLU A 276 -14.47 -10.24 8.10
CA GLU A 276 -13.90 -10.94 9.25
C GLU A 276 -13.22 -12.23 8.75
N ILE A 277 -11.99 -12.48 9.21
CA ILE A 277 -11.22 -13.64 8.77
C ILE A 277 -11.55 -14.82 9.70
N PRO A 278 -12.16 -15.91 9.20
CA PRO A 278 -12.52 -17.07 10.01
C PRO A 278 -11.24 -17.76 10.53
N THR A 279 -11.00 -17.64 11.83
CA THR A 279 -9.75 -18.08 12.49
C THR A 279 -9.58 -19.60 12.50
N ASP A 280 -10.69 -20.35 12.48
CA ASP A 280 -10.76 -21.80 12.27
C ASP A 280 -10.25 -22.26 10.90
N ARG A 281 -10.16 -21.33 9.93
CA ARG A 281 -9.65 -21.58 8.58
C ARG A 281 -8.21 -21.13 8.38
N ILE A 282 -7.55 -20.55 9.40
CA ILE A 282 -6.12 -20.22 9.34
C ILE A 282 -5.32 -21.50 9.54
N ALA A 283 -4.41 -21.79 8.60
CA ALA A 283 -3.60 -22.99 8.59
C ALA A 283 -2.16 -22.69 8.14
N THR A 284 -1.20 -23.24 8.88
CA THR A 284 0.20 -23.34 8.44
C THR A 284 0.50 -24.74 7.94
N ASP A 285 1.33 -24.86 6.91
CA ASP A 285 1.94 -26.14 6.53
C ASP A 285 3.20 -26.46 7.37
N ARG A 286 3.79 -27.64 7.13
CA ARG A 286 5.01 -28.09 7.84
C ARG A 286 6.29 -27.33 7.44
N ALA A 287 6.24 -26.45 6.43
CA ALA A 287 7.33 -25.57 6.04
C ALA A 287 7.14 -24.14 6.61
N GLY A 288 6.11 -23.90 7.44
CA GLY A 288 5.80 -22.59 8.00
C GLY A 288 5.09 -21.66 7.00
N ARG A 289 4.55 -22.20 5.89
CA ARG A 289 3.79 -21.40 4.92
C ARG A 289 2.35 -21.27 5.40
N LEU A 290 1.91 -20.02 5.56
CA LEU A 290 0.60 -19.65 6.04
C LEU A 290 -0.38 -19.45 4.87
N ASN A 291 -1.68 -19.68 5.10
CA ASN A 291 -2.75 -19.38 4.14
C ASN A 291 -3.44 -18.02 4.38
N TYR A 292 -2.92 -17.23 5.31
CA TYR A 292 -3.26 -15.84 5.60
C TYR A 292 -2.20 -14.95 4.91
N PRO A 293 -2.59 -13.83 4.26
CA PRO A 293 -1.70 -12.99 3.45
C PRO A 293 -0.75 -12.09 4.27
#